data_AF-A0AAV4QP10-F1
#
_entry.id   AF-A0AAV4QP10-F1
#
_cell.length_a   1.000
_cell.length_b   1.000
_cell.length_c   1.000
_cell.angle_alpha   90.00
_cell.angle_beta   90.00
_cell.angle_gamma   90.00
#
_symmetry.space_group_name_H-M   'P 1'
#
loop_
_entity.id
_entity.type
_entity.pdbx_description
1 polymer ?
#
loop_
_entity_poly.entity_id
_entity_poly.type
_entity_poly.pdbx_seq_one_letter_code
_entity_poly.pdbx_strand_id
1 'polypeptide(L)'
;MLGHHDGTCIYPSAARSKRGNQSSKKLDYSLSFLNANAFPEESHNTSGDFSKKKSGNGFYVALDELFIRRRNAFLPQDTLTIRCHVKRIDSAVPVFIRSTARTRIDVERNLFTWNLSHFSSLRKGEERTIAVESSEEKFSPLTLKLSIVGGHISEKRIQIVVHRKEMGNKSFSKLKISLLDDEKKSVFTIEDEFLFEYNNPQIWFLTPLIKKYQLFAAKDQLLRNDVLSLKCESSNSFGVLSHIIEVVEKGPDFLQDFGICNGTQDSCQSLKDAMEQLLSEKTLCDVTLQ
;
A
#
# COMPACT_ATOMS: atom_id res chain seq x y z
N MET A 1 -14.88 6.11 2.20
CA MET A 1 -14.86 4.73 1.64
C MET A 1 -13.88 4.72 0.47
N LEU A 2 -12.95 3.76 0.40
CA LEU A 2 -12.11 3.55 -0.79
C LEU A 2 -12.93 2.68 -1.76
N GLY A 3 -13.48 3.28 -2.81
CA GLY A 3 -14.26 2.56 -3.80
C GLY A 3 -13.36 1.90 -4.84
N HIS A 4 -13.51 0.61 -5.09
CA HIS A 4 -12.87 -0.07 -6.22
C HIS A 4 -13.73 0.09 -7.47
N HIS A 5 -13.33 1.02 -8.34
CA HIS A 5 -13.75 1.01 -9.75
C HIS A 5 -12.54 0.50 -10.54
N ASP A 6 -12.69 -0.64 -11.21
CA ASP A 6 -11.73 -1.24 -12.16
C ASP A 6 -10.35 -1.64 -11.62
N GLY A 7 -10.18 -1.70 -10.29
CA GLY A 7 -8.99 -2.29 -9.66
C GLY A 7 -7.67 -1.56 -9.88
N THR A 8 -7.68 -0.35 -10.48
CA THR A 8 -6.49 0.39 -10.93
C THR A 8 -6.28 1.73 -10.25
N CYS A 9 -7.23 2.17 -9.40
CA CYS A 9 -7.16 3.46 -8.72
C CYS A 9 -7.65 3.38 -7.27
N ILE A 10 -7.20 4.31 -6.43
CA ILE A 10 -7.81 4.61 -5.14
C ILE A 10 -8.80 5.77 -5.30
N TYR A 11 -10.05 5.55 -4.85
CA TYR A 11 -11.12 6.56 -4.88
C TYR A 11 -11.63 6.87 -3.47
N PRO A 12 -11.08 7.89 -2.79
CA PRO A 12 -11.67 8.39 -1.56
C PRO A 12 -12.99 9.09 -1.90
N SER A 13 -14.09 8.62 -1.32
CA SER A 13 -15.38 9.29 -1.39
C SER A 13 -15.98 9.50 0.00
N ALA A 14 -16.73 10.59 0.13
CA ALA A 14 -17.60 10.86 1.26
C ALA A 14 -19.02 10.41 0.91
N ALA A 15 -19.73 9.81 1.86
CA ALA A 15 -21.12 9.41 1.69
C ALA A 15 -21.91 9.69 2.97
N ARG A 16 -23.21 9.93 2.83
CA ARG A 16 -24.12 10.12 3.96
C ARG A 16 -24.58 8.75 4.48
N SER A 17 -24.53 8.53 5.80
CA SER A 17 -25.04 7.30 6.43
C SER A 17 -26.58 7.19 6.31
N LYS A 18 -27.11 5.97 6.35
CA LYS A 18 -28.50 5.63 5.97
C LYS A 18 -29.60 6.09 6.93
N ARG A 19 -29.28 6.57 8.14
CA ARG A 19 -30.28 6.94 9.16
C ARG A 19 -30.53 8.46 9.18
N GLY A 20 -31.80 8.86 9.19
CA GLY A 20 -32.26 10.26 9.20
C GLY A 20 -33.13 10.64 7.99
N ASN A 21 -34.28 11.28 8.19
CA ASN A 21 -35.26 11.59 7.13
C ASN A 21 -35.07 12.99 6.47
N GLN A 22 -33.90 13.61 6.66
CA GLN A 22 -33.65 14.98 6.19
C GLN A 22 -33.31 15.08 4.71
N SER A 23 -33.72 16.19 4.10
CA SER A 23 -33.41 16.63 2.74
C SER A 23 -31.90 16.69 2.46
N SER A 24 -31.53 16.70 1.18
CA SER A 24 -30.15 16.87 0.72
C SER A 24 -29.56 18.17 1.24
N LYS A 25 -28.32 18.13 1.75
CA LYS A 25 -27.55 19.32 2.11
C LYS A 25 -26.37 19.46 1.16
N LYS A 26 -26.12 20.69 0.73
CA LYS A 26 -24.96 21.02 -0.09
C LYS A 26 -23.76 21.25 0.83
N LEU A 27 -22.68 20.52 0.57
CA LEU A 27 -21.43 20.65 1.31
C LEU A 27 -20.31 20.93 0.32
N ASP A 28 -19.43 21.84 0.70
CA ASP A 28 -18.12 21.94 0.09
C ASP A 28 -17.19 21.00 0.86
N TYR A 29 -16.41 20.21 0.14
CA TYR A 29 -15.40 19.39 0.79
C TYR A 29 -14.14 19.30 -0.07
N SER A 30 -13.03 19.09 0.62
CA SER A 30 -11.77 18.76 -0.01
C SER A 30 -11.25 17.44 0.51
N LEU A 31 -10.70 16.64 -0.39
CA LEU A 31 -10.01 15.41 -0.08
C LEU A 31 -8.55 15.59 -0.49
N SER A 32 -7.62 15.13 0.33
CA SER A 32 -6.19 15.25 0.05
C SER A 32 -5.41 14.05 0.54
N PHE A 33 -4.44 13.59 -0.24
CA PHE A 33 -3.42 12.67 0.24
C PHE A 33 -2.30 13.45 0.92
N LEU A 34 -1.83 12.99 2.08
CA LEU A 34 -0.79 13.67 2.83
C LEU A 34 0.54 12.92 2.77
N ASN A 35 1.64 13.67 2.68
CA ASN A 35 3.01 13.16 2.85
C ASN A 35 3.43 13.03 4.32
N ALA A 36 4.69 12.66 4.55
CA ALA A 36 5.30 12.49 5.88
C ALA A 36 5.17 13.74 6.76
N ASN A 37 5.14 14.92 6.15
CA ASN A 37 5.05 16.21 6.84
C ASN A 37 3.60 16.70 6.99
N ALA A 38 2.62 15.84 6.71
CA ALA A 38 1.19 16.14 6.73
C ALA A 38 0.77 17.26 5.75
N PHE A 39 1.57 17.51 4.70
CA PHE A 39 1.21 18.43 3.61
C PHE A 39 0.49 17.68 2.49
N PRO A 40 -0.50 18.30 1.82
CA PRO A 40 -1.17 17.69 0.66
C PRO A 40 -0.19 17.44 -0.49
N GLU A 41 -0.07 16.18 -0.91
CA GLU A 41 0.61 15.80 -2.16
C GLU A 41 -0.31 15.94 -3.37
N GLU A 42 -1.59 15.70 -3.14
CA GLU A 42 -2.64 15.87 -4.11
C GLU A 42 -3.91 16.21 -3.36
N SER A 43 -4.67 17.17 -3.88
CA SER A 43 -5.91 17.61 -3.27
C SER A 43 -6.96 17.88 -4.33
N HIS A 44 -8.18 17.48 -4.04
CA HIS A 44 -9.34 17.76 -4.87
C HIS A 44 -10.38 18.49 -4.03
N ASN A 45 -10.77 19.68 -4.48
CA ASN A 45 -11.86 20.44 -3.91
C ASN A 45 -13.10 20.20 -4.76
N THR A 46 -14.23 19.93 -4.13
CA THR A 46 -15.48 19.73 -4.83
C THR A 46 -16.66 20.14 -3.96
N SER A 47 -17.78 20.43 -4.62
CA SER A 47 -19.03 20.79 -3.97
C SER A 47 -20.07 19.81 -4.44
N GLY A 48 -20.85 19.24 -3.51
CA GLY A 48 -21.82 18.22 -3.87
C GLY A 48 -23.05 18.24 -2.97
N ASP A 49 -24.18 17.83 -3.56
CA ASP A 49 -25.37 17.50 -2.80
C ASP A 49 -25.23 16.10 -2.21
N PHE A 50 -25.08 16.04 -0.89
CA PHE A 50 -25.03 14.76 -0.19
C PHE A 50 -26.45 14.28 0.09
N SER A 51 -26.85 13.24 -0.63
CA SER A 51 -28.12 12.55 -0.43
C SER A 51 -27.88 11.08 -0.11
N LYS A 52 -28.87 10.39 0.48
CA LYS A 52 -28.76 8.96 0.85
C LYS A 52 -28.33 8.02 -0.29
N LYS A 53 -28.55 8.43 -1.54
CA LYS A 53 -28.28 7.63 -2.73
C LYS A 53 -27.10 8.15 -3.56
N LYS A 54 -26.46 9.25 -3.14
CA LYS A 54 -25.34 9.85 -3.87
C LYS A 54 -24.14 10.00 -2.94
N SER A 55 -23.06 9.31 -3.27
CA SER A 55 -21.74 9.64 -2.76
C SER A 55 -21.23 10.92 -3.43
N GLY A 56 -20.37 11.64 -2.72
CA GLY A 56 -19.65 12.75 -3.31
C GLY A 56 -18.66 12.25 -4.37
N ASN A 57 -18.36 13.12 -5.34
CA ASN A 57 -17.28 12.92 -6.29
C ASN A 57 -15.94 12.88 -5.53
N GLY A 58 -15.25 11.75 -5.60
CA GLY A 58 -13.86 11.62 -5.19
C GLY A 58 -12.93 12.06 -6.31
N PHE A 59 -11.65 11.80 -6.13
CA PHE A 59 -10.65 11.90 -7.19
C PHE A 59 -9.87 10.59 -7.26
N TYR A 60 -9.21 10.36 -8.39
CA TYR A 60 -8.54 9.09 -8.65
C TYR A 60 -7.04 9.30 -8.67
N VAL A 61 -6.33 8.49 -7.89
CA VAL A 61 -4.89 8.31 -8.06
C VAL A 61 -4.67 6.88 -8.52
N ALA A 62 -3.97 6.73 -9.65
CA ALA A 62 -3.61 5.43 -10.19
C ALA A 62 -2.77 4.66 -9.16
N LEU A 63 -2.99 3.35 -9.03
CA LEU A 63 -2.22 2.51 -8.13
C LEU A 63 -0.73 2.56 -8.48
N ASP A 64 -0.38 2.64 -9.76
CA ASP A 64 1.01 2.79 -10.21
C ASP A 64 1.64 4.09 -9.69
N GLU A 65 0.89 5.19 -9.65
CA GLU A 65 1.41 6.43 -9.05
C GLU A 65 1.59 6.26 -7.54
N LEU A 66 0.63 5.64 -6.86
CA LEU A 66 0.59 5.53 -5.40
C LEU A 66 1.59 4.51 -4.83
N PHE A 67 1.79 3.38 -5.51
CA PHE A 67 2.59 2.26 -5.03
C PHE A 67 3.96 2.15 -5.72
N ILE A 68 4.11 2.71 -6.93
CA ILE A 68 5.31 2.55 -7.75
C ILE A 68 6.07 3.87 -7.86
N ARG A 69 5.52 4.85 -8.59
CA ARG A 69 6.25 6.06 -9.00
C ARG A 69 6.44 7.06 -7.87
N ARG A 70 5.39 7.32 -7.08
CA ARG A 70 5.37 8.32 -6.00
C ARG A 70 5.10 7.70 -4.63
N ARG A 71 5.48 6.44 -4.45
CA ARG A 71 5.29 5.69 -3.20
C ARG A 71 5.73 6.44 -1.95
N ASN A 72 6.94 7.01 -1.94
CA ASN A 72 7.45 7.71 -0.76
C ASN A 72 6.69 9.00 -0.44
N ALA A 73 6.05 9.60 -1.44
CA ALA A 73 5.23 10.79 -1.26
C ALA A 73 3.84 10.43 -0.69
N PHE A 74 3.20 9.38 -1.23
CA PHE A 74 1.84 8.98 -0.83
C PHE A 74 1.77 8.00 0.36
N LEU A 75 2.82 7.20 0.57
CA LEU A 75 2.93 6.15 1.58
C LEU A 75 4.20 6.35 2.43
N PRO A 76 4.35 7.51 3.10
CA PRO A 76 5.43 7.69 4.06
C PRO A 76 5.32 6.61 5.15
N GLN A 77 6.41 5.88 5.39
CA GLN A 77 6.42 4.76 6.35
C GLN A 77 5.27 3.76 6.12
N ASP A 78 4.91 3.54 4.85
CA ASP A 78 3.89 2.59 4.42
C ASP A 78 2.47 2.95 4.94
N THR A 79 2.24 4.23 5.25
CA THR A 79 0.95 4.73 5.73
C THR A 79 0.33 5.69 4.73
N LEU A 80 -0.84 5.34 4.20
CA LEU A 80 -1.65 6.21 3.37
C LEU A 80 -2.49 7.12 4.25
N THR A 81 -2.22 8.42 4.23
CA THR A 81 -3.02 9.39 4.98
C THR A 81 -3.89 10.20 4.06
N ILE A 82 -5.20 10.21 4.30
CA ILE A 82 -6.19 10.97 3.55
C ILE A 82 -6.84 11.98 4.50
N ARG A 83 -6.73 13.26 4.20
CA ARG A 83 -7.42 14.33 4.93
C ARG A 83 -8.66 14.76 4.17
N CYS A 84 -9.78 14.79 4.89
CA CYS A 84 -11.03 15.35 4.43
C CYS A 84 -11.32 16.64 5.20
N HIS A 85 -11.58 17.72 4.47
CA HIS A 85 -12.03 18.97 5.04
C HIS A 85 -13.44 19.23 4.52
N VAL A 86 -14.41 19.37 5.42
CA VAL A 86 -15.80 19.62 5.06
C VAL A 86 -16.19 21.00 5.57
N LYS A 87 -16.77 21.80 4.67
CA LYS A 87 -17.30 23.12 4.95
C LYS A 87 -18.80 23.12 4.65
N ARG A 88 -19.57 23.55 5.64
CA ARG A 88 -21.01 23.76 5.50
C ARG A 88 -21.28 25.12 4.82
N ILE A 89 -22.13 25.14 3.80
CA ILE A 89 -22.42 26.35 3.00
C ILE A 89 -23.68 27.08 3.51
N ASP A 90 -24.60 26.36 4.14
CA ASP A 90 -25.94 26.85 4.53
C ASP A 90 -25.99 27.52 5.91
N SER A 91 -24.86 27.90 6.50
CA SER A 91 -24.80 28.59 7.79
C SER A 91 -24.16 29.98 7.67
N ALA A 92 -24.74 30.97 8.37
CA ALA A 92 -24.23 32.35 8.40
C ALA A 92 -22.79 32.43 8.93
N VAL A 93 -22.42 31.49 9.81
CA VAL A 93 -21.05 31.27 10.25
C VAL A 93 -20.54 29.97 9.60
N PRO A 94 -19.46 30.00 8.81
CA PRO A 94 -18.93 28.81 8.17
C PRO A 94 -18.38 27.85 9.23
N VAL A 95 -19.01 26.67 9.34
CA VAL A 95 -18.53 25.61 10.21
C VAL A 95 -17.57 24.71 9.42
N PHE A 96 -16.36 24.59 9.94
CA PHE A 96 -15.31 23.73 9.40
C PHE A 96 -15.21 22.46 10.24
N ILE A 97 -15.34 21.33 9.57
CA ILE A 97 -15.10 20.01 10.17
C ILE A 97 -13.89 19.43 9.46
N ARG A 98 -12.85 19.15 10.24
CA ARG A 98 -11.64 18.49 9.74
C ARG A 98 -11.60 17.05 10.25
N SER A 99 -11.66 16.11 9.32
CA SER A 99 -11.45 14.70 9.59
C SER A 99 -10.22 14.19 8.85
N THR A 100 -9.42 13.39 9.53
CA THR A 100 -8.25 12.73 8.96
C THR A 100 -8.48 11.24 9.03
N ALA A 101 -8.49 10.58 7.88
CA ALA A 101 -8.49 9.14 7.76
C ALA A 101 -7.05 8.67 7.52
N ARG A 102 -6.58 7.74 8.34
CA ARG A 102 -5.28 7.08 8.19
C ARG A 102 -5.52 5.63 7.86
N THR A 103 -4.92 5.17 6.78
CA THR A 103 -4.94 3.78 6.35
C THR A 103 -3.50 3.28 6.38
N ARG A 104 -3.20 2.37 7.30
CA ARG A 104 -1.88 1.74 7.34
C ARG A 104 -1.87 0.56 6.38
N ILE A 105 -0.87 0.52 5.50
CA ILE A 105 -0.67 -0.58 4.56
C ILE A 105 0.38 -1.49 5.17
N ASP A 106 0.09 -2.79 5.21
CA ASP A 106 1.11 -3.72 5.68
C ASP A 106 2.08 -4.06 4.57
N VAL A 107 3.37 -4.09 4.91
CA VAL A 107 4.43 -4.45 3.98
C VAL A 107 5.41 -5.35 4.70
N GLU A 108 5.38 -6.62 4.34
CA GLU A 108 6.44 -7.54 4.74
C GLU A 108 7.66 -7.27 3.86
N ARG A 109 8.84 -7.19 4.48
CA ARG A 109 10.11 -7.04 3.77
C ARG A 109 11.03 -8.19 4.12
N ASN A 110 11.54 -8.86 3.10
CA ASN A 110 12.53 -9.92 3.27
C ASN A 110 13.84 -9.52 2.61
N LEU A 111 14.95 -9.75 3.31
CA LEU A 111 16.29 -9.54 2.81
C LEU A 111 17.11 -10.80 3.06
N PHE A 112 17.60 -11.42 1.99
CA PHE A 112 18.44 -12.61 2.10
C PHE A 112 19.49 -12.68 1.00
N THR A 113 20.48 -13.54 1.18
CA THR A 113 21.49 -13.84 0.16
C THR A 113 21.30 -15.26 -0.35
N TRP A 114 21.17 -15.41 -1.67
CA TRP A 114 21.08 -16.68 -2.34
C TRP A 114 22.41 -17.03 -3.01
N ASN A 115 23.12 -18.00 -2.43
CA ASN A 115 24.39 -18.50 -2.96
C ASN A 115 24.16 -19.77 -3.77
N LEU A 116 24.60 -19.76 -5.02
CA LEU A 116 24.44 -20.85 -5.98
C LEU A 116 25.81 -21.45 -6.27
N SER A 117 26.15 -22.52 -5.55
CA SER A 117 27.39 -23.27 -5.75
C SER A 117 27.39 -24.04 -7.07
N HIS A 118 28.59 -24.28 -7.61
CA HIS A 118 28.81 -25.01 -8.86
C HIS A 118 28.09 -24.37 -10.06
N PHE A 119 27.99 -23.04 -10.07
CA PHE A 119 27.19 -22.31 -11.06
C PHE A 119 27.63 -22.56 -12.50
N SER A 120 28.94 -22.71 -12.73
CA SER A 120 29.49 -22.94 -14.07
C SER A 120 28.99 -24.23 -14.71
N SER A 121 28.62 -25.22 -13.89
CA SER A 121 28.07 -26.49 -14.36
C SER A 121 26.59 -26.42 -14.78
N LEU A 122 25.87 -25.35 -14.41
CA LEU A 122 24.46 -25.19 -14.71
C LEU A 122 24.21 -25.18 -16.23
N ARG A 123 23.41 -26.13 -16.69
CA ARG A 123 23.06 -26.33 -18.10
C ARG A 123 21.74 -25.65 -18.46
N LYS A 124 21.47 -25.52 -19.76
CA LYS A 124 20.17 -25.04 -20.25
C LYS A 124 19.10 -26.07 -19.86
N GLY A 125 18.00 -25.61 -19.28
CA GLY A 125 16.90 -26.46 -18.79
C GLY A 125 17.05 -26.92 -17.34
N GLU A 126 18.21 -26.74 -16.72
CA GLU A 126 18.36 -26.93 -15.28
C GLU A 126 17.91 -25.66 -14.54
N GLU A 127 17.27 -25.87 -13.39
CA GLU A 127 16.77 -24.80 -12.53
C GLU A 127 17.38 -24.92 -11.13
N ARG A 128 17.65 -23.77 -10.52
CA ARG A 128 17.95 -23.67 -9.08
C ARG A 128 16.82 -22.92 -8.43
N THR A 129 16.38 -23.38 -7.26
CA THR A 129 15.21 -22.81 -6.59
C THR A 129 15.51 -22.44 -5.15
N ILE A 130 14.89 -21.38 -4.67
CA ILE A 130 14.85 -21.02 -3.25
C ILE A 130 13.43 -20.61 -2.87
N ALA A 131 12.98 -21.08 -1.70
CA ALA A 131 11.74 -20.61 -1.10
C ALA A 131 12.01 -19.29 -0.38
N VAL A 132 11.15 -18.31 -0.61
CA VAL A 132 11.06 -17.08 0.16
C VAL A 132 9.87 -17.26 1.07
N GLU A 133 10.19 -17.72 2.28
CA GLU A 133 9.21 -17.87 3.34
C GLU A 133 8.75 -16.50 3.81
N SER A 134 7.50 -16.46 4.21
CA SER A 134 6.92 -15.32 4.89
C SER A 134 6.96 -15.55 6.39
N SER A 135 7.27 -14.48 7.11
CA SER A 135 7.14 -14.38 8.56
C SER A 135 5.69 -14.38 9.02
N GLU A 136 4.75 -13.98 8.17
CA GLU A 136 3.32 -13.96 8.49
C GLU A 136 2.55 -15.01 7.69
N GLU A 137 1.67 -15.74 8.38
CA GLU A 137 0.83 -16.79 7.79
C GLU A 137 -0.05 -16.28 6.65
N LYS A 138 -0.33 -14.96 6.61
CA LYS A 138 -1.15 -14.37 5.55
C LYS A 138 -0.44 -14.32 4.19
N PHE A 139 0.89 -14.32 4.12
CA PHE A 139 1.60 -14.33 2.83
C PHE A 139 1.86 -15.75 2.33
N SER A 140 1.33 -16.03 1.13
CA SER A 140 1.69 -17.26 0.42
C SER A 140 3.18 -17.25 0.08
N PRO A 141 3.91 -18.34 0.38
CA PRO A 141 5.33 -18.44 0.06
C PRO A 141 5.60 -18.21 -1.42
N LEU A 142 6.65 -17.45 -1.72
CA LEU A 142 7.14 -17.27 -3.09
C LEU A 142 8.30 -18.23 -3.33
N THR A 143 8.40 -18.78 -4.54
CA THR A 143 9.57 -19.56 -4.97
C THR A 143 10.30 -18.80 -6.06
N LEU A 144 11.56 -18.44 -5.82
CA LEU A 144 12.43 -17.92 -6.85
C LEU A 144 13.10 -19.09 -7.58
N LYS A 145 13.07 -19.03 -8.90
CA LYS A 145 13.74 -19.98 -9.77
C LYS A 145 14.73 -19.25 -10.65
N LEU A 146 15.96 -19.74 -10.69
CA LEU A 146 17.00 -19.26 -11.58
C LEU A 146 17.29 -20.33 -12.64
N SER A 147 17.33 -19.92 -13.89
CA SER A 147 17.68 -20.79 -15.02
C SER A 147 18.48 -20.04 -16.09
N ILE A 148 19.08 -20.81 -17.01
CA ILE A 148 19.77 -20.25 -18.17
C ILE A 148 18.87 -20.40 -19.39
N VAL A 149 18.47 -19.26 -19.95
CA VAL A 149 17.62 -19.18 -21.15
C VAL A 149 18.42 -18.71 -22.37
N GLY A 150 17.87 -18.88 -23.58
CA GLY A 150 18.53 -18.51 -24.84
C GLY A 150 19.06 -19.71 -25.64
N GLY A 151 19.37 -19.48 -26.92
CA GLY A 151 19.86 -20.51 -27.85
C GLY A 151 21.38 -20.52 -27.92
N HIS A 152 21.94 -19.55 -28.64
CA HIS A 152 23.38 -19.45 -28.87
C HIS A 152 24.14 -18.99 -27.62
N ILE A 153 25.44 -19.32 -27.49
CA ILE A 153 26.25 -19.02 -26.29
C ILE A 153 26.25 -17.53 -25.97
N SER A 154 26.36 -16.67 -26.98
CA SER A 154 26.33 -15.21 -26.86
C SER A 154 24.96 -14.66 -26.41
N GLU A 155 23.89 -15.43 -26.58
CA GLU A 155 22.52 -15.07 -26.24
C GLU A 155 22.06 -15.67 -24.92
N LYS A 156 22.87 -16.55 -24.29
CA LYS A 156 22.49 -17.16 -23.01
C LYS A 156 22.36 -16.07 -21.94
N ARG A 157 21.23 -16.04 -21.25
CA ARG A 157 20.94 -15.08 -20.17
C ARG A 157 20.57 -15.82 -18.89
N ILE A 158 20.88 -15.19 -17.76
CA ILE A 158 20.42 -15.63 -16.46
C ILE A 158 19.01 -15.07 -16.25
N GLN A 159 18.04 -15.96 -16.22
CA GLN A 159 16.63 -15.64 -16.02
C GLN A 159 16.24 -16.01 -14.59
N ILE A 160 15.52 -15.10 -13.94
CA ILE A 160 14.89 -15.38 -12.66
C ILE A 160 13.38 -15.28 -12.83
N VAL A 161 12.67 -16.24 -12.27
CA VAL A 161 11.21 -16.34 -12.32
C VAL A 161 10.70 -16.53 -10.90
N VAL A 162 9.66 -15.79 -10.53
CA VAL A 162 8.99 -15.93 -9.25
C VAL A 162 7.72 -16.74 -9.46
N HIS A 163 7.56 -17.81 -8.70
CA HIS A 163 6.37 -18.63 -8.69
C HIS A 163 5.64 -18.43 -7.36
N ARG A 164 4.34 -18.16 -7.44
CA ARG A 164 3.43 -18.35 -6.31
C ARG A 164 2.60 -19.59 -6.58
N LYS A 165 2.93 -20.69 -5.91
CA LYS A 165 2.32 -22.01 -6.14
C LYS A 165 0.97 -22.16 -5.46
N GLU A 166 0.86 -21.62 -4.26
CA GLU A 166 -0.32 -21.77 -3.41
C GLU A 166 -1.36 -20.71 -3.76
N MET A 167 -2.62 -21.06 -3.52
CA MET A 167 -3.70 -20.08 -3.53
C MET A 167 -3.45 -19.08 -2.42
N GLY A 168 -3.54 -17.81 -2.76
CA GLY A 168 -3.20 -16.71 -1.87
C GLY A 168 -4.14 -15.55 -2.06
N ASN A 169 -4.16 -14.69 -1.05
CA ASN A 169 -4.77 -13.38 -1.13
C ASN A 169 -4.11 -12.56 -2.25
N LYS A 170 -4.85 -11.58 -2.78
CA LYS A 170 -4.29 -10.61 -3.72
C LYS A 170 -3.18 -9.83 -3.03
N SER A 171 -2.00 -9.77 -3.63
CA SER A 171 -0.86 -9.06 -3.06
C SER A 171 -0.06 -8.31 -4.11
N PHE A 172 0.42 -7.14 -3.74
CA PHE A 172 1.42 -6.41 -4.53
C PHE A 172 2.80 -6.80 -4.03
N SER A 173 3.68 -7.20 -4.94
CA SER A 173 5.04 -7.62 -4.60
C SER A 173 6.06 -6.84 -5.41
N LYS A 174 7.15 -6.48 -4.75
CA LYS A 174 8.31 -5.83 -5.33
C LYS A 174 9.53 -6.69 -5.05
N LEU A 175 10.38 -6.89 -6.05
CA LEU A 175 11.57 -7.72 -5.91
C LEU A 175 12.75 -7.03 -6.57
N LYS A 176 13.81 -6.86 -5.78
CA LYS A 176 15.09 -6.35 -6.21
C LYS A 176 16.15 -7.43 -6.03
N ILE A 177 16.86 -7.75 -7.10
CA ILE A 177 17.91 -8.76 -7.10
C ILE A 177 19.20 -8.11 -7.54
N SER A 178 20.22 -8.20 -6.68
CA SER A 178 21.56 -7.69 -6.97
C SER A 178 22.56 -8.82 -7.06
N LEU A 179 23.36 -8.83 -8.13
CA LEU A 179 24.54 -9.66 -8.26
C LEU A 179 25.66 -9.08 -7.39
N LEU A 180 26.21 -9.92 -6.52
CA LEU A 180 27.30 -9.55 -5.62
C LEU A 180 28.65 -9.99 -6.19
N ASP A 181 29.68 -9.16 -6.02
CA ASP A 181 31.08 -9.57 -6.18
C ASP A 181 31.61 -10.31 -4.93
N ASP A 182 32.90 -10.62 -4.94
CA ASP A 182 33.58 -11.32 -3.86
C ASP A 182 33.73 -10.46 -2.58
N GLU A 183 33.67 -9.14 -2.71
CA GLU A 183 33.58 -8.18 -1.59
C GLU A 183 32.14 -7.96 -1.09
N LYS A 184 31.16 -8.70 -1.63
CA LYS A 184 29.73 -8.60 -1.30
C LYS A 184 29.10 -7.25 -1.67
N LYS A 185 29.70 -6.53 -2.62
CA LYS A 185 29.15 -5.30 -3.19
C LYS A 185 28.27 -5.63 -4.40
N SER A 186 27.16 -4.89 -4.53
CA SER A 186 26.27 -5.03 -5.68
C SER A 186 26.93 -4.45 -6.94
N VAL A 187 27.17 -5.29 -7.94
CA VAL A 187 27.74 -4.89 -9.23
C VAL A 187 26.66 -4.66 -10.29
N PHE A 188 25.58 -5.44 -10.21
CA PHE A 188 24.45 -5.35 -11.12
C PHE A 188 23.15 -5.57 -10.37
N THR A 189 22.10 -4.82 -10.70
CA THR A 189 20.82 -4.89 -10.00
C THR A 189 19.67 -4.82 -10.99
N ILE A 190 18.68 -5.70 -10.80
CA ILE A 190 17.35 -5.60 -11.39
C ILE A 190 16.33 -5.37 -10.31
N GLU A 191 15.25 -4.69 -10.68
CA GLU A 191 14.12 -4.40 -9.84
C GLU A 191 12.87 -4.47 -10.71
N ASP A 192 11.84 -5.10 -10.19
CA ASP A 192 10.56 -5.24 -10.88
C ASP A 192 9.44 -5.40 -9.84
N GLU A 193 8.20 -5.27 -10.30
CA GLU A 193 6.99 -5.32 -9.47
C GLU A 193 5.89 -6.17 -10.12
N PHE A 194 5.06 -6.79 -9.29
CA PHE A 194 3.99 -7.68 -9.76
C PHE A 194 2.78 -7.69 -8.82
N LEU A 195 1.59 -7.62 -9.41
CA LEU A 195 0.33 -7.77 -8.70
C LEU A 195 -0.14 -9.22 -8.83
N PHE A 196 -0.06 -9.98 -7.75
CA PHE A 196 -0.61 -11.32 -7.71
C PHE A 196 -2.11 -11.26 -7.43
N GLU A 197 -2.93 -11.84 -8.31
CA GLU A 197 -4.39 -11.92 -8.16
C GLU A 197 -4.85 -13.04 -7.21
N TYR A 198 -6.12 -13.08 -6.80
CA TYR A 198 -6.64 -14.12 -5.90
C TYR A 198 -6.60 -15.54 -6.50
N ASN A 199 -6.36 -16.53 -5.64
CA ASN A 199 -6.68 -17.96 -5.84
C ASN A 199 -6.16 -18.64 -7.11
N ASN A 200 -5.13 -18.09 -7.76
CA ASN A 200 -4.49 -18.71 -8.91
C ASN A 200 -2.97 -18.79 -8.73
N PRO A 201 -2.37 -19.95 -9.07
CA PRO A 201 -0.93 -20.04 -9.27
C PRO A 201 -0.51 -19.05 -10.35
N GLN A 202 0.53 -18.28 -10.06
CA GLN A 202 0.99 -17.20 -10.93
C GLN A 202 2.50 -17.25 -11.08
N ILE A 203 2.96 -16.83 -12.26
CA ILE A 203 4.35 -16.82 -12.66
C ILE A 203 4.70 -15.40 -13.06
N TRP A 204 5.74 -14.86 -12.42
CA TRP A 204 6.26 -13.53 -12.68
C TRP A 204 7.67 -13.65 -13.25
N PHE A 205 7.84 -13.23 -14.50
CA PHE A 205 9.11 -13.22 -15.21
C PHE A 205 9.82 -11.88 -15.00
N LEU A 206 10.97 -11.91 -14.34
CA LEU A 206 11.80 -10.71 -14.21
C LEU A 206 12.52 -10.41 -15.53
N THR A 207 13.01 -9.19 -15.68
CA THR A 207 13.98 -8.89 -16.74
C THR A 207 15.23 -9.76 -16.55
N PRO A 208 15.83 -10.34 -17.61
CA PRO A 208 17.03 -11.14 -17.47
C PRO A 208 18.14 -10.37 -16.76
N LEU A 209 18.75 -10.98 -15.75
CA LEU A 209 19.75 -10.34 -14.91
C LEU A 209 20.99 -9.97 -15.74
N ILE A 210 21.71 -10.96 -16.25
CA ILE A 210 22.95 -10.71 -17.00
C ILE A 210 23.12 -11.75 -18.09
N LYS A 211 23.83 -11.40 -19.17
CA LYS A 211 24.23 -12.40 -20.16
C LYS A 211 25.31 -13.30 -19.58
N LYS A 212 25.23 -14.61 -19.87
CA LYS A 212 26.16 -15.61 -19.32
C LYS A 212 27.61 -15.23 -19.64
N TYR A 213 27.93 -14.87 -20.87
CA TYR A 213 29.33 -14.53 -21.23
C TYR A 213 29.89 -13.33 -20.43
N GLN A 214 29.07 -12.35 -20.05
CA GLN A 214 29.53 -11.20 -19.26
C GLN A 214 29.92 -11.65 -17.85
N LEU A 215 29.11 -12.55 -17.27
CA LEU A 215 29.42 -13.15 -15.98
C LEU A 215 30.72 -13.97 -16.01
N PHE A 216 30.97 -14.72 -17.09
CA PHE A 216 32.22 -15.49 -17.27
C PHE A 216 33.43 -14.62 -17.59
N ALA A 217 33.25 -13.47 -18.25
CA ALA A 217 34.34 -12.53 -18.50
C ALA A 217 34.88 -11.93 -17.18
N ALA A 218 34.05 -11.82 -16.16
CA ALA A 218 34.42 -11.37 -14.81
C ALA A 218 34.35 -12.51 -13.78
N LYS A 219 34.69 -13.74 -14.18
CA LYS A 219 34.54 -14.95 -13.35
C LYS A 219 35.25 -14.84 -12.00
N ASP A 220 36.47 -14.30 -11.98
CA ASP A 220 37.27 -14.25 -10.75
C ASP A 220 36.67 -13.31 -9.70
N GLN A 221 35.89 -12.31 -10.13
CA GLN A 221 35.22 -11.34 -9.26
C GLN A 221 33.78 -11.77 -8.91
N LEU A 222 33.02 -12.28 -9.89
CA LEU A 222 31.58 -12.55 -9.75
C LEU A 222 31.22 -14.02 -9.46
N LEU A 223 32.18 -14.93 -9.63
CA LEU A 223 32.01 -16.38 -9.48
C LEU A 223 33.17 -17.01 -8.71
N ARG A 224 33.62 -16.36 -7.63
CA ARG A 224 34.67 -16.89 -6.76
C ARG A 224 34.27 -18.27 -6.22
N ASN A 225 35.16 -19.26 -6.36
CA ASN A 225 34.90 -20.66 -6.05
C ASN A 225 33.69 -21.27 -6.78
N ASP A 226 33.37 -20.77 -7.97
CA ASP A 226 32.22 -21.17 -8.76
C ASP A 226 30.86 -20.96 -8.05
N VAL A 227 30.78 -19.92 -7.22
CA VAL A 227 29.56 -19.53 -6.50
C VAL A 227 29.00 -18.23 -7.06
N LEU A 228 27.77 -18.25 -7.58
CA LEU A 228 27.02 -17.04 -7.89
C LEU A 228 26.29 -16.56 -6.64
N SER A 229 26.59 -15.35 -6.16
CA SER A 229 25.97 -14.75 -4.98
C SER A 229 24.95 -13.68 -5.39
N LEU A 230 23.69 -13.85 -4.99
CA LEU A 230 22.62 -12.88 -5.25
C LEU A 230 22.09 -12.32 -3.93
N LYS A 231 22.00 -11.00 -3.80
CA LYS A 231 21.24 -10.33 -2.74
C LYS A 231 19.82 -10.14 -3.22
N CYS A 232 18.85 -10.66 -2.48
CA CYS A 232 17.44 -10.57 -2.79
C CYS A 232 16.74 -9.72 -1.73
N GLU A 233 16.09 -8.65 -2.18
CA GLU A 233 15.24 -7.77 -1.37
C GLU A 233 13.82 -7.88 -1.92
N SER A 234 12.89 -8.45 -1.15
CA SER A 234 11.48 -8.48 -1.52
C SER A 234 10.64 -7.63 -0.57
N SER A 235 9.55 -7.08 -1.10
CA SER A 235 8.53 -6.39 -0.32
C SER A 235 7.15 -6.84 -0.80
N ASN A 236 6.34 -7.38 0.10
CA ASN A 236 5.02 -7.92 -0.20
C ASN A 236 3.96 -7.14 0.59
N SER A 237 2.84 -6.78 -0.05
CA SER A 237 1.74 -6.07 0.60
C SER A 237 0.38 -6.68 0.26
N PHE A 238 -0.47 -6.80 1.28
CA PHE A 238 -1.89 -7.18 1.14
C PHE A 238 -2.85 -5.99 1.03
N GLY A 239 -2.32 -4.77 0.97
CA GLY A 239 -3.12 -3.57 1.09
C GLY A 239 -3.39 -3.21 2.55
N VAL A 240 -4.64 -2.90 2.88
CA VAL A 240 -5.01 -2.21 4.12
C VAL A 240 -4.93 -3.13 5.34
N LEU A 241 -4.04 -2.79 6.29
CA LEU A 241 -3.94 -3.44 7.60
C LEU A 241 -4.93 -2.88 8.60
N SER A 242 -5.00 -1.55 8.69
CA SER A 242 -5.88 -0.86 9.63
C SER A 242 -6.33 0.47 9.07
N HIS A 243 -7.50 0.89 9.53
CA HIS A 243 -8.11 2.15 9.16
C HIS A 243 -8.52 2.88 10.44
N ILE A 244 -7.99 4.08 10.64
CA ILE A 244 -8.28 4.93 11.78
C ILE A 244 -8.84 6.23 11.23
N ILE A 245 -9.94 6.71 11.81
CA ILE A 245 -10.48 8.03 11.51
C ILE A 245 -10.36 8.88 12.76
N GLU A 246 -9.59 9.96 12.64
CA GLU A 246 -9.43 10.97 13.67
C GLU A 246 -10.20 12.22 13.27
N VAL A 247 -11.08 12.69 14.15
CA VAL A 247 -11.73 14.00 14.01
C VAL A 247 -10.92 14.96 14.86
N VAL A 248 -10.19 15.87 14.22
CA VAL A 248 -9.13 16.64 14.89
C VAL A 248 -9.63 18.00 15.38
N GLU A 249 -10.56 18.64 14.66
CA GLU A 249 -10.99 20.00 14.98
C GLU A 249 -12.50 20.18 14.75
N LYS A 250 -13.19 20.63 15.80
CA LYS A 250 -14.49 21.29 15.73
C LYS A 250 -14.24 22.75 16.11
N GLY A 251 -14.70 23.70 15.29
CA GLY A 251 -14.56 25.13 15.61
C GLY A 251 -15.24 25.51 16.95
N PRO A 252 -14.84 26.62 17.58
CA PRO A 252 -15.28 27.00 18.93
C PRO A 252 -16.81 27.11 19.10
N ASP A 253 -17.56 27.36 18.03
CA ASP A 253 -19.03 27.52 18.09
C ASP A 253 -19.81 26.19 18.04
N PHE A 254 -19.13 25.04 17.97
CA PHE A 254 -19.80 23.74 18.10
C PHE A 254 -20.26 23.45 19.54
N LEU A 255 -19.84 24.27 20.52
CA LEU A 255 -20.06 24.04 21.96
C LEU A 255 -21.30 24.73 22.54
N GLN A 256 -21.95 25.66 21.82
CA GLN A 256 -23.16 26.34 22.35
C GLN A 256 -24.47 25.65 22.00
N ASP A 257 -24.52 24.87 20.91
CA ASP A 257 -25.74 24.13 20.52
C ASP A 257 -25.88 22.76 21.23
N PHE A 258 -24.89 22.35 22.02
CA PHE A 258 -24.91 21.08 22.75
C PHE A 258 -24.52 21.32 24.20
N GLY A 259 -25.52 21.45 25.08
CA GLY A 259 -25.33 21.66 26.52
C GLY A 259 -24.50 20.54 27.15
N ILE A 260 -23.23 20.82 27.43
CA ILE A 260 -22.38 19.99 28.28
C ILE A 260 -22.21 20.74 29.59
N CYS A 261 -22.75 20.17 30.67
CA CYS A 261 -22.62 20.69 32.02
C CYS A 261 -21.16 20.54 32.51
N ASN A 262 -20.60 21.62 33.04
CA ASN A 262 -19.33 21.59 33.76
C ASN A 262 -19.50 20.79 35.07
N GLY A 263 -18.88 19.62 35.16
CA GLY A 263 -18.78 18.81 36.37
C GLY A 263 -17.37 18.23 36.50
N THR A 264 -16.82 18.34 37.70
CA THR A 264 -15.41 18.10 38.08
C THR A 264 -14.85 16.72 37.80
N GLN A 265 -13.69 16.71 37.12
CA GLN A 265 -12.49 15.90 37.33
C GLN A 265 -12.63 14.60 38.17
N ASP A 266 -13.02 13.49 37.53
CA ASP A 266 -12.41 12.17 37.75
C ASP A 266 -12.99 11.13 36.78
N SER A 267 -12.12 10.25 36.27
CA SER A 267 -12.33 9.23 35.22
C SER A 267 -12.32 9.74 33.77
N CYS A 268 -11.18 9.55 33.08
CA CYS A 268 -11.13 9.59 31.62
C CYS A 268 -11.91 8.39 31.06
N GLN A 269 -13.11 8.65 30.52
CA GLN A 269 -13.84 7.70 29.68
C GLN A 269 -13.04 7.39 28.41
N SER A 270 -13.06 6.13 27.96
CA SER A 270 -12.40 5.75 26.71
C SER A 270 -13.13 6.35 25.50
N LEU A 271 -12.45 6.54 24.37
CA LEU A 271 -13.04 7.04 23.12
C LEU A 271 -14.27 6.23 22.70
N LYS A 272 -14.28 4.92 22.99
CA LYS A 272 -15.42 4.04 22.75
C LYS A 272 -16.61 4.44 23.62
N ASP A 273 -16.40 4.70 24.91
CA ASP A 273 -17.46 5.12 25.85
C ASP A 273 -17.97 6.53 25.52
N ALA A 274 -17.08 7.44 25.11
CA ALA A 274 -17.47 8.76 24.62
C ALA A 274 -18.30 8.67 23.33
N MET A 275 -17.97 7.74 22.43
CA MET A 275 -18.75 7.49 21.21
C MET A 275 -20.09 6.78 21.50
N GLU A 276 -20.13 5.84 22.44
CA GLU A 276 -21.37 5.15 22.87
C GLU A 276 -22.30 6.11 23.64
N GLN A 277 -21.76 7.03 24.43
CA GLN A 277 -22.50 8.08 25.11
C GLN A 277 -23.07 9.12 24.11
N LEU A 278 -22.30 9.51 23.10
CA LEU A 278 -22.78 10.37 22.00
C LEU A 278 -23.86 9.69 21.12
N LEU A 279 -23.84 8.35 21.05
CA LEU A 279 -24.87 7.53 20.39
C LEU A 279 -26.15 7.39 21.24
N SER A 280 -26.03 7.32 22.56
CA SER A 280 -27.16 7.20 23.48
C SER A 280 -27.90 8.52 23.71
N GLU A 281 -27.18 9.65 23.66
CA GLU A 281 -27.72 11.00 23.86
C GLU A 281 -28.38 11.61 22.59
N LYS A 282 -28.37 10.89 21.46
CA LYS A 282 -28.96 11.27 20.15
C LYS A 282 -28.44 12.57 19.53
N THR A 283 -27.33 13.11 20.02
CA THR A 283 -26.78 14.42 19.65
C THR A 283 -25.87 14.37 18.41
N LEU A 284 -25.37 13.19 18.03
CA LEU A 284 -24.62 12.97 16.76
C LEU A 284 -25.05 11.67 16.06
N CYS A 285 -26.35 11.51 15.80
CA CYS A 285 -26.94 10.29 15.20
C CYS A 285 -26.48 9.93 13.77
N ASP A 286 -25.72 10.78 13.08
CA ASP A 286 -25.66 10.76 11.61
C ASP A 286 -24.33 10.27 11.02
N VAL A 287 -23.41 9.76 11.84
CA VAL A 287 -22.14 9.19 11.37
C VAL A 287 -21.95 7.79 11.92
N THR A 288 -21.93 6.82 11.01
CA THR A 288 -21.52 5.44 11.27
C THR A 288 -20.63 5.03 10.11
N LEU A 289 -19.46 4.48 10.42
CA LEU A 289 -18.48 4.01 9.45
C LEU A 289 -18.82 2.56 9.10
N GLN A 290 -19.20 2.30 7.85
CA GLN A 290 -19.34 0.97 7.26
C GLN A 290 -18.09 0.61 6.47
#